data_AF-A0A6M2AV89-F1
#
_entry.id   AF-A0A6M2AV89-F1
#
_cell.length_a   1.000
_cell.length_b   1.000
_cell.length_c   1.000
_cell.angle_alpha   90.00
_cell.angle_beta   90.00
_cell.angle_gamma   90.00
#
_symmetry.space_group_name_H-M   'P 1'
#
loop_
_entity.id
_entity.type
_entity.pdbx_description
1 polymer ?
#
loop_
_entity_poly.entity_id
_entity_poly.type
_entity_poly.pdbx_seq_one_letter_code
_entity_poly.pdbx_strand_id
1 'polypeptide(L)'
;MREFKENEDFISSIKDNDINEIKRTLIDNIFFLQGDKNEINKAVEYAIANSDFNFETYKELEVSNKTDKQDYFSDEKWNMRENYSKERYFLLVKLFKETFIEQEYNGELDLPSGNNEILKKVIIGGVVLIAGYLIYKALS
;
A
#
# COMPACT_ATOMS: atom_id res chain seq x y z
N MET A 1 -8.48 5.16 -11.22
CA MET A 1 -7.68 4.05 -10.69
C MET A 1 -6.23 4.41 -10.98
N ARG A 2 -5.35 4.36 -9.99
CA ARG A 2 -3.93 4.69 -10.18
C ARG A 2 -3.21 3.55 -10.88
N GLU A 3 -2.21 3.87 -11.68
CA GLU A 3 -1.37 2.89 -12.36
C GLU A 3 0.02 2.81 -11.70
N PHE A 4 0.67 1.64 -11.72
CA PHE A 4 1.98 1.50 -11.07
C PHE A 4 3.07 2.43 -11.65
N LYS A 5 2.91 2.83 -12.91
CA LYS A 5 3.85 3.72 -13.62
C LYS A 5 3.81 5.15 -13.09
N GLU A 6 2.76 5.52 -12.36
CA GLU A 6 2.64 6.81 -11.69
C GLU A 6 3.52 6.89 -10.42
N ASN A 7 4.07 5.77 -9.93
CA ASN A 7 5.02 5.75 -8.83
C ASN A 7 6.46 5.96 -9.35
N GLU A 8 6.89 7.22 -9.43
CA GLU A 8 8.22 7.59 -9.93
C GLU A 8 9.37 7.00 -9.11
N ASP A 9 9.23 6.91 -7.79
CA ASP A 9 10.23 6.31 -6.89
C ASP A 9 10.44 4.82 -7.22
N PHE A 10 9.35 4.09 -7.46
CA PHE A 10 9.41 2.70 -7.91
C PHE A 10 10.14 2.58 -9.25
N ILE A 11 9.79 3.42 -10.23
CA ILE A 11 10.43 3.40 -11.56
C ILE A 11 11.93 3.75 -11.47
N SER A 12 12.31 4.71 -10.61
CA SER A 12 13.72 5.03 -10.39
C SER A 12 14.46 3.86 -9.76
N SER A 13 13.92 3.27 -8.70
CA SER A 13 14.56 2.15 -7.99
C SER A 13 14.86 0.95 -8.90
N ILE A 14 13.99 0.66 -9.87
CA ILE A 14 14.21 -0.36 -10.91
C ILE A 14 15.35 0.03 -11.85
N LYS A 15 15.37 1.27 -12.34
CA LYS A 15 16.43 1.74 -13.24
C LYS A 15 17.79 1.72 -12.57
N ASP A 16 17.82 2.05 -11.28
CA ASP A 16 19.02 2.07 -10.45
C ASP A 16 19.40 0.65 -9.95
N ASN A 17 18.54 -0.35 -10.21
CA ASN A 17 18.69 -1.73 -9.78
C ASN A 17 18.89 -1.89 -8.25
N ASP A 18 18.25 -1.01 -7.47
CA ASP A 18 18.31 -1.04 -6.01
C ASP A 18 17.27 -2.04 -5.46
N ILE A 19 17.70 -3.29 -5.27
CA ILE A 19 16.82 -4.39 -4.85
C ILE A 19 16.11 -4.12 -3.52
N ASN A 20 16.77 -3.45 -2.57
CA ASN A 20 16.17 -3.16 -1.28
C ASN A 20 15.08 -2.10 -1.42
N GLU A 21 15.32 -1.09 -2.24
CA GLU A 21 14.37 -0.03 -2.52
C GLU A 21 13.19 -0.54 -3.36
N ILE A 22 13.43 -1.42 -4.33
CA ILE A 22 12.38 -2.11 -5.10
C ILE A 22 11.45 -2.89 -4.17
N LYS A 23 11.99 -3.68 -3.24
CA LYS A 23 11.17 -4.41 -2.26
C LYS A 23 10.32 -3.44 -1.42
N ARG A 24 10.95 -2.38 -0.89
CA ARG A 24 10.28 -1.37 -0.07
C ARG A 24 9.11 -0.74 -0.83
N THR A 25 9.36 -0.26 -2.04
CA THR A 25 8.37 0.41 -2.88
C THR A 25 7.28 -0.54 -3.39
N LEU A 26 7.58 -1.80 -3.69
CA LEU A 26 6.57 -2.81 -4.03
C LEU A 26 5.61 -3.10 -2.86
N ILE A 27 6.11 -3.15 -1.64
CA ILE A 27 5.28 -3.29 -0.43
C ILE A 27 4.38 -2.07 -0.26
N ASP A 28 4.94 -0.86 -0.41
CA ASP A 28 4.18 0.39 -0.30
C ASP A 28 3.21 0.58 -1.48
N ASN A 29 3.50 -0.04 -2.64
CA ASN A 29 2.62 -0.06 -3.80
C ASN A 29 1.28 -0.73 -3.53
N ILE A 30 1.21 -1.66 -2.57
CA ILE A 30 -0.07 -2.26 -2.15
C ILE A 30 -1.03 -1.17 -1.64
N PHE A 31 -0.52 -0.18 -0.91
CA PHE A 31 -1.30 0.98 -0.48
C PHE A 31 -1.54 1.98 -1.60
N PHE A 32 -0.49 2.32 -2.36
CA PHE A 32 -0.58 3.30 -3.47
C PHE A 32 -1.65 2.88 -4.49
N LEU A 33 -1.72 1.58 -4.81
CA LEU A 33 -2.66 0.97 -5.75
C LEU A 33 -3.95 0.49 -5.07
N GLN A 34 -4.13 0.79 -3.78
CA GLN A 34 -5.34 0.48 -3.01
C GLN A 34 -5.77 -1.00 -3.09
N GLY A 35 -4.80 -1.92 -3.13
CA GLY A 35 -5.07 -3.35 -3.23
C GLY A 35 -5.58 -3.83 -4.60
N ASP A 36 -5.46 -3.01 -5.66
CA ASP A 36 -5.72 -3.48 -7.02
C ASP A 36 -4.67 -4.53 -7.43
N LYS A 37 -5.10 -5.79 -7.36
CA LYS A 37 -4.27 -6.95 -7.65
C LYS A 37 -3.70 -6.91 -9.07
N ASN A 38 -4.41 -6.35 -10.05
CA ASN A 38 -3.95 -6.32 -11.42
C ASN A 38 -2.77 -5.35 -11.58
N GLU A 39 -2.89 -4.13 -11.07
CA GLU A 39 -1.80 -3.15 -11.12
C GLU A 39 -0.62 -3.56 -10.23
N ILE A 40 -0.88 -4.15 -9.05
CA ILE A 40 0.19 -4.67 -8.18
C ILE A 40 0.97 -5.79 -8.89
N ASN A 41 0.28 -6.73 -9.55
CA ASN A 41 0.93 -7.78 -10.33
C ASN A 41 1.79 -7.20 -11.46
N LYS A 42 1.26 -6.22 -12.22
CA LYS A 42 2.02 -5.55 -13.28
C LYS A 42 3.29 -4.88 -12.75
N ALA A 43 3.22 -4.25 -11.57
CA ALA A 43 4.40 -3.67 -10.92
C ALA A 43 5.45 -4.75 -10.63
N VAL A 44 5.06 -5.87 -10.03
CA VAL A 44 5.97 -6.98 -9.72
C VAL A 44 6.59 -7.58 -10.99
N GLU A 45 5.78 -7.84 -12.02
CA GLU A 45 6.27 -8.34 -13.32
C GLU A 45 7.24 -7.36 -13.98
N TYR A 46 6.95 -6.06 -13.90
CA TYR A 46 7.83 -5.02 -14.42
C TYR A 46 9.18 -4.98 -13.68
N ALA A 47 9.20 -5.13 -12.35
CA ALA A 47 10.43 -5.22 -11.57
C ALA A 47 11.28 -6.43 -11.99
N ILE A 48 10.67 -7.62 -12.09
CA ILE A 48 11.36 -8.86 -12.49
C ILE A 48 11.95 -8.74 -13.91
N ALA A 49 11.22 -8.09 -14.83
CA ALA A 49 11.65 -7.98 -16.22
C ALA A 49 12.76 -6.94 -16.46
N ASN A 50 12.93 -5.97 -15.55
CA ASN A 50 13.77 -4.79 -15.79
C ASN A 50 14.84 -4.54 -14.71
N SER A 51 15.00 -5.47 -13.76
CA SER A 51 16.02 -5.40 -12.72
C SER A 51 16.45 -6.82 -12.30
N ASP A 52 17.40 -6.93 -11.38
CA ASP A 52 17.81 -8.22 -10.79
C ASP A 52 16.86 -8.69 -9.68
N PHE A 53 15.77 -7.95 -9.44
CA PHE A 53 14.74 -8.33 -8.47
C PHE A 53 14.13 -9.67 -8.84
N ASN A 54 14.05 -10.57 -7.86
CA ASN A 54 13.43 -11.87 -7.99
C ASN A 54 12.73 -12.25 -6.68
N PHE A 55 11.75 -13.14 -6.79
CA PHE A 55 11.16 -13.74 -5.61
C PHE A 55 12.17 -14.61 -4.88
N GLU A 56 12.17 -14.48 -3.57
CA GLU A 56 12.96 -15.34 -2.69
C GLU A 56 12.19 -16.61 -2.32
N THR A 57 12.93 -17.62 -1.89
CA THR A 57 12.36 -18.80 -1.25
C THR A 57 11.60 -18.37 0.00
N TYR A 58 10.38 -18.89 0.17
CA TYR A 58 9.58 -18.64 1.36
C TYR A 58 10.33 -19.06 2.63
N LYS A 59 10.46 -18.10 3.55
CA LYS A 59 10.96 -18.32 4.90
C LYS A 59 9.85 -18.04 5.88
N GLU A 60 9.49 -19.04 6.66
CA GLU A 60 8.59 -18.85 7.80
C GLU A 60 9.30 -17.95 8.82
N LEU A 61 8.64 -16.85 9.16
CA LEU A 61 9.08 -15.86 10.14
C LEU A 61 7.92 -15.67 11.09
N GLU A 62 8.22 -15.42 12.36
CA GLU A 62 7.19 -15.27 13.37
C GLU A 62 6.25 -14.13 12.98
N VAL A 63 4.96 -14.46 13.00
CA VAL A 63 3.88 -13.48 12.99
C VAL A 63 3.24 -13.61 14.36
N SER A 64 3.09 -12.48 15.06
CA SER A 64 2.40 -12.55 16.34
C SER A 64 0.95 -13.00 16.12
N ASN A 65 0.50 -13.98 16.89
CA ASN A 65 -0.83 -14.56 16.77
C ASN A 65 -1.85 -13.57 17.35
N LYS A 66 -2.14 -12.53 16.58
CA LYS A 66 -2.97 -11.42 17.01
C LYS A 66 -4.34 -11.54 16.40
N THR A 67 -5.34 -11.41 17.26
CA THR A 67 -6.76 -11.37 16.87
C THR A 67 -7.10 -10.12 16.04
N ASP A 68 -6.21 -9.14 15.99
CA ASP A 68 -6.33 -7.92 15.18
C ASP A 68 -5.64 -8.10 13.80
N LYS A 69 -6.43 -7.92 12.73
CA LYS A 69 -5.97 -8.00 11.34
C LYS A 69 -5.01 -6.88 10.95
N GLN A 70 -5.11 -5.70 11.57
CA GLN A 70 -4.21 -4.58 11.30
C GLN A 70 -2.81 -4.86 11.83
N ASP A 71 -2.73 -5.46 13.02
CA ASP A 71 -1.46 -5.87 13.59
C ASP A 71 -0.83 -7.00 12.77
N TYR A 72 -1.62 -7.99 12.33
CA TYR A 72 -1.13 -9.02 11.43
C TYR A 72 -0.61 -8.41 10.12
N PHE A 73 -1.37 -7.51 9.50
CA PHE A 73 -0.91 -6.82 8.29
C PHE A 73 0.44 -6.09 8.52
N SER A 74 0.61 -5.44 9.67
CA SER A 74 1.84 -4.70 10.00
C SER A 74 3.05 -5.62 10.20
N ASP A 75 2.87 -6.74 10.89
CA ASP A 75 3.92 -7.75 11.07
C ASP A 75 4.33 -8.37 9.72
N GLU A 76 3.35 -8.72 8.88
CA GLU A 76 3.62 -9.31 7.57
C GLU A 76 4.31 -8.32 6.64
N LYS A 77 3.94 -7.03 6.70
CA LYS A 77 4.63 -5.94 5.98
C LYS A 77 6.11 -5.89 6.35
N TRP A 78 6.44 -6.05 7.63
CA TRP A 78 7.83 -6.09 8.10
C TRP A 78 8.56 -7.33 7.57
N ASN A 79 7.97 -8.51 7.75
CA ASN A 79 8.56 -9.77 7.31
C ASN A 79 8.82 -9.83 5.80
N MET A 80 7.98 -9.19 4.99
CA MET A 80 8.15 -9.12 3.53
C MET A 80 9.33 -8.24 3.09
N ARG A 81 9.79 -7.29 3.92
CA ARG A 81 11.05 -6.54 3.65
C ARG A 81 12.27 -7.45 3.76
N GLU A 82 12.25 -8.34 4.75
CA GLU A 82 13.33 -9.30 5.03
C GLU A 82 13.30 -10.50 4.09
N ASN A 83 12.10 -10.96 3.69
CA ASN A 83 11.92 -12.08 2.79
C ASN A 83 10.79 -11.81 1.80
N TYR A 84 11.12 -11.28 0.63
CA TYR A 84 10.13 -11.01 -0.41
C TYR A 84 9.86 -12.29 -1.22
N SER A 85 9.05 -13.18 -0.67
CA SER A 85 8.59 -14.40 -1.34
C SER A 85 7.22 -14.22 -1.98
N LYS A 86 6.88 -15.11 -2.91
CA LYS A 86 5.62 -15.08 -3.64
C LYS A 86 4.42 -15.32 -2.71
N GLU A 87 4.58 -16.19 -1.73
CA GLU A 87 3.60 -16.54 -0.72
C GLU A 87 3.29 -15.35 0.19
N ARG A 88 4.33 -14.67 0.70
CA ARG A 88 4.19 -13.45 1.53
C ARG A 88 3.55 -12.31 0.77
N TYR A 89 3.97 -12.13 -0.49
CA TYR A 89 3.34 -11.18 -1.41
C TYR A 89 1.82 -11.40 -1.51
N PHE A 90 1.37 -12.62 -1.81
CA PHE A 90 -0.06 -12.90 -1.93
C PHE A 90 -0.80 -12.76 -0.60
N LEU A 91 -0.17 -13.16 0.51
CA LEU A 91 -0.72 -13.00 1.84
C LEU A 91 -0.94 -11.52 2.17
N LEU A 92 0.05 -10.67 1.92
CA LEU A 92 -0.04 -9.24 2.25
C LEU A 92 -1.12 -8.53 1.42
N VAL A 93 -1.25 -8.86 0.13
CA VAL A 93 -2.35 -8.34 -0.73
C VAL A 93 -3.72 -8.80 -0.21
N LYS A 94 -3.85 -10.04 0.27
CA LYS A 94 -5.08 -10.54 0.86
C LYS A 94 -5.40 -9.83 2.17
N LEU A 95 -4.43 -9.73 3.09
CA LEU A 95 -4.59 -9.03 4.37
C LEU A 95 -4.99 -7.57 4.16
N PHE A 96 -4.41 -6.87 3.17
CA PHE A 96 -4.81 -5.50 2.84
C PHE A 96 -6.33 -5.42 2.60
N LYS A 97 -6.87 -6.28 1.74
CA LYS A 97 -8.30 -6.29 1.42
C LYS A 97 -9.18 -6.64 2.62
N GLU A 98 -8.71 -7.52 3.50
CA GLU A 98 -9.46 -7.96 4.69
C GLU A 98 -9.40 -6.97 5.86
N THR A 99 -8.34 -6.15 5.92
CA THR A 99 -8.13 -5.13 6.96
C THR A 99 -8.80 -3.81 6.58
N PHE A 100 -8.78 -3.45 5.30
CA PHE A 100 -9.28 -2.16 4.80
C PHE A 100 -10.57 -2.32 3.97
N ILE A 101 -11.49 -3.19 4.42
CA ILE A 101 -12.78 -3.45 3.76
C ILE A 101 -13.58 -2.12 3.66
N GLU A 102 -13.93 -1.75 2.42
CA GLU A 102 -14.62 -0.53 1.95
C GLU A 102 -13.79 0.78 1.81
N GLN A 103 -13.09 0.89 0.68
CA GLN A 103 -13.36 1.99 -0.25
C GLN A 103 -14.12 1.43 -1.47
N GLU A 104 -15.34 0.91 -1.26
CA GLU A 104 -16.26 0.74 -2.38
C GLU A 104 -16.71 2.13 -2.82
N TYR A 105 -16.24 2.56 -4.00
CA TYR A 105 -16.76 3.74 -4.66
C TYR A 105 -18.19 3.43 -5.13
N ASN A 106 -19.18 3.64 -4.26
CA ASN A 106 -20.59 3.69 -4.65
C ASN A 106 -20.83 5.01 -5.39
N GLY A 107 -20.44 5.04 -6.66
CA GLY A 107 -20.72 6.13 -7.57
C GLY A 107 -22.21 6.13 -7.95
N GLU A 108 -23.06 6.57 -7.04
CA GLU A 108 -24.31 7.21 -7.45
C GLU A 108 -24.02 8.68 -7.77
N LEU A 109 -24.02 8.96 -9.07
CA LEU A 109 -24.11 10.30 -9.63
C LEU A 109 -25.45 10.89 -9.21
N ASP A 110 -25.45 11.67 -8.13
CA ASP A 110 -26.44 12.73 -7.93
C ASP A 110 -25.71 14.07 -8.02
N LEU A 111 -25.73 14.63 -9.23
CA LEU A 111 -25.42 16.04 -9.45
C LEU A 111 -26.69 16.85 -9.26
N PRO A 112 -26.83 17.68 -8.21
CA PRO A 112 -27.65 18.86 -8.32
C PRO A 112 -26.80 19.99 -8.92
N SER A 113 -27.18 20.33 -10.14
CA SER A 113 -26.98 21.63 -10.77
C SER A 113 -27.05 22.77 -9.75
N GLY A 114 -25.98 23.57 -9.64
CA GLY A 114 -25.97 24.80 -8.87
C GLY A 114 -24.60 25.46 -8.85
N ASN A 115 -24.39 26.42 -9.75
CA ASN A 115 -23.31 27.39 -9.70
C ASN A 115 -23.17 27.95 -8.28
N ASN A 116 -22.01 27.79 -7.66
CA ASN A 116 -21.41 28.79 -6.77
C ASN A 116 -19.95 28.45 -6.48
N GLU A 117 -19.07 29.43 -6.73
CA GLU A 117 -17.61 29.40 -6.75
C GLU A 117 -16.91 29.12 -5.40
N ILE A 118 -17.55 28.40 -4.47
CA ILE A 118 -17.04 28.19 -3.10
C ILE A 118 -16.61 26.73 -2.85
N LEU A 119 -17.06 25.76 -3.68
CA LEU A 119 -16.75 24.34 -3.47
C LEU A 119 -15.38 23.87 -4.01
N LYS A 120 -14.63 24.72 -4.73
CA LYS A 120 -13.26 24.38 -5.19
C LYS A 120 -12.20 24.41 -4.07
N LYS A 121 -12.58 24.70 -2.83
CA LYS A 121 -11.63 24.85 -1.70
C LYS A 121 -11.80 23.85 -0.55
N VAL A 122 -12.63 22.82 -0.68
CA VAL A 122 -12.65 21.72 0.31
C VAL A 122 -12.44 20.39 -0.40
N ILE A 123 -11.25 20.23 -0.97
CA ILE A 123 -10.56 18.94 -0.97
C ILE A 123 -9.77 18.92 0.35
N ILE A 124 -10.49 18.74 1.45
CA ILE A 124 -9.93 18.41 2.76
C ILE A 124 -10.70 17.20 3.24
N GLY A 125 -10.12 16.04 2.97
CA GLY A 125 -10.62 14.75 3.44
C GLY A 125 -9.53 13.68 3.40
N GLY A 126 -8.26 14.10 3.40
CA GLY A 126 -7.11 13.23 3.46
C GLY A 126 -6.17 13.73 4.56
N VAL A 127 -5.93 12.85 5.54
CA VAL A 127 -4.99 12.98 6.67
C VAL A 127 -5.51 13.84 7.83
N VAL A 128 -5.98 13.19 8.90
CA VAL A 128 -5.45 13.29 10.29
C VAL A 128 -6.12 12.20 11.14
N LEU A 129 -5.46 11.06 11.38
CA LEU A 129 -5.70 10.25 12.60
C LEU A 129 -4.43 9.53 13.11
N ILE A 130 -3.23 10.09 12.88
CA ILE A 130 -2.02 9.66 13.60
C ILE A 130 -1.20 10.89 14.00
N ALA A 131 -1.73 11.68 14.93
CA ALA A 131 -0.94 12.70 15.66
C ALA A 131 -1.53 13.11 17.02
N GLY A 132 -2.76 12.67 17.38
CA GLY A 132 -3.39 13.04 18.65
C GLY A 132 -2.89 12.27 19.87
N TYR A 133 -2.38 11.04 19.72
CA TYR A 133 -2.04 10.19 20.87
C TYR A 133 -0.66 10.47 21.47
N LEU A 134 0.29 11.01 20.69
CA LEU A 134 1.66 11.27 21.19
C LEU A 134 1.81 12.63 21.90
N ILE A 135 0.91 13.59 21.67
CA ILE A 135 0.95 14.89 22.36
C ILE A 135 0.32 14.81 23.77
N TYR A 136 -0.70 13.96 23.97
CA TYR A 136 -1.32 13.81 25.30
C TYR A 136 -0.35 13.25 26.35
N LYS A 137 0.60 12.38 25.95
CA LYS A 137 1.59 11.79 26.86
C LYS A 137 2.80 12.70 27.14
N ALA A 138 2.97 13.79 26.40
CA ALA A 138 4.04 14.77 26.63
C ALA A 138 3.60 15.94 27.53
N LEU A 139 2.31 16.03 27.86
CA LEU A 139 1.72 17.12 28.66
C LEU A 139 0.97 16.61 29.91
N SER A 140 1.09 15.34 30.28
CA SER A 140 0.61 14.78 31.56
C SER A 140 1.75 14.22 32.39
#